data_AF-A0A3R7EQD9-F1
#
_entry.id   AF-A0A3R7EQD9-F1
#
_cell.length_a   1.000
_cell.length_b   1.000
_cell.length_c   1.000
_cell.angle_alpha   90.00
_cell.angle_beta   90.00
_cell.angle_gamma   90.00
#
_symmetry.space_group_name_H-M   'P 1'
#
loop_
_entity.id
_entity.type
_entity.pdbx_description
1 polymer ?
#
loop_
_entity_poly.entity_id
_entity_poly.type
_entity_poly.pdbx_seq_one_letter_code
_entity_poly.pdbx_strand_id
1 'polypeptide(L)'
;MRGIEWLKRFNVKFNILVLLNNRNVRRPRELYQFLTGQGFRYLQFIPCVEKDPKTGGLAEYSITPEEYGRFLCEVFDEWTAPGVPEVYVRDFDDILISYVTGESPSCVFSRQCGKYIVVEFNGDVYVCDFFVEPRWFLGNLMDQPLEEILMSRRLAEFRTMKSKLAENCGDCRWLQYCNAGCLKHSIQLGLDRSYFAYKMFFQHSHQKFLRLKNLVEKKFMRNTTTIFT
;
A
#
# COMPACT_ATOMS: atom_id res chain seq x y z
N MET A 1 -24.48 -6.31 -2.47
CA MET A 1 -24.51 -4.85 -2.76
C MET A 1 -25.34 -4.03 -1.78
N ARG A 2 -26.31 -4.60 -1.05
CA ARG A 2 -27.17 -3.89 -0.07
C ARG A 2 -26.49 -2.86 0.86
N GLY A 3 -25.32 -3.18 1.44
CA GLY A 3 -24.60 -2.21 2.28
C GLY A 3 -24.15 -0.97 1.51
N ILE A 4 -23.68 -1.16 0.27
CA ILE A 4 -23.27 -0.09 -0.63
C ILE A 4 -24.47 0.76 -1.05
N GLU A 5 -25.64 0.15 -1.27
CA GLU A 5 -26.87 0.90 -1.58
C GLU A 5 -27.23 1.86 -0.45
N TRP A 6 -27.09 1.44 0.81
CA TRP A 6 -27.28 2.33 1.96
C TRP A 6 -26.27 3.47 2.00
N LEU A 7 -24.98 3.19 1.79
CA LEU A 7 -23.95 4.22 1.74
C LEU A 7 -24.23 5.24 0.63
N LYS A 8 -24.64 4.77 -0.56
CA LYS A 8 -25.04 5.63 -1.69
C LYS A 8 -26.29 6.47 -1.34
N ARG A 9 -27.33 5.85 -0.75
CA ARG A 9 -28.58 6.53 -0.36
C ARG A 9 -28.33 7.70 0.60
N PHE A 10 -27.39 7.55 1.52
CA PHE A 10 -27.04 8.57 2.50
C PHE A 10 -25.82 9.42 2.09
N ASN A 11 -25.38 9.34 0.83
CA ASN A 11 -24.24 10.09 0.29
C ASN A 11 -22.94 9.96 1.11
N VAL A 12 -22.72 8.79 1.72
CA VAL A 12 -21.50 8.49 2.47
C VAL A 12 -20.36 8.26 1.47
N LYS A 13 -19.21 8.89 1.70
CA LYS A 13 -17.99 8.61 0.95
C LYS A 13 -17.37 7.31 1.46
N PHE A 14 -17.04 6.41 0.54
CA PHE A 14 -16.45 5.11 0.88
C PHE A 14 -15.47 4.66 -0.20
N ASN A 15 -14.56 3.78 0.22
CA ASN A 15 -13.63 3.08 -0.65
C ASN A 15 -14.02 1.60 -0.71
N ILE A 16 -13.64 0.92 -1.80
CA ILE A 16 -13.75 -0.53 -1.91
C ILE A 16 -12.40 -1.16 -1.57
N LEU A 17 -12.37 -1.96 -0.51
CA LEU A 17 -11.22 -2.76 -0.12
C LEU A 17 -11.41 -4.18 -0.66
N VAL A 18 -10.43 -4.68 -1.40
CA VAL A 18 -10.46 -6.01 -2.00
C VAL A 18 -9.23 -6.78 -1.56
N LEU A 19 -9.46 -7.85 -0.79
CA LEU A 19 -8.41 -8.81 -0.47
C LEU A 19 -8.12 -9.68 -1.69
N LEU A 20 -6.88 -9.65 -2.17
CA LEU A 20 -6.41 -10.51 -3.24
C LEU A 20 -5.96 -11.85 -2.68
N ASN A 21 -6.56 -12.92 -3.15
CA ASN A 21 -6.28 -14.29 -2.75
C ASN A 21 -6.16 -15.18 -3.99
N ASN A 22 -5.88 -16.47 -3.75
CA ASN A 22 -5.73 -17.48 -4.79
C ASN A 22 -6.93 -17.60 -5.78
N ARG A 23 -8.12 -17.08 -5.44
CA ARG A 23 -9.33 -17.14 -6.29
C ARG A 23 -9.46 -15.98 -7.26
N ASN A 24 -8.92 -14.80 -6.93
CA ASN A 24 -9.17 -13.57 -7.68
C ASN A 24 -7.92 -12.90 -8.28
N VAL A 25 -6.72 -13.20 -7.76
CA VAL A 25 -5.46 -12.56 -8.20
C VAL A 25 -5.14 -12.79 -9.68
N ARG A 26 -5.66 -13.88 -10.26
CA ARG A 26 -5.44 -14.24 -11.68
C ARG A 26 -6.48 -13.65 -12.62
N ARG A 27 -7.38 -12.79 -12.13
CA ARG A 27 -8.43 -12.13 -12.91
C ARG A 27 -8.41 -10.59 -12.77
N PRO A 28 -7.24 -9.94 -12.93
CA PRO A 28 -7.10 -8.51 -12.65
C PRO A 28 -8.04 -7.63 -13.47
N ARG A 29 -8.14 -7.86 -14.79
CA ARG A 29 -9.00 -7.06 -15.68
C ARG A 29 -10.48 -7.24 -15.36
N GLU A 30 -10.93 -8.48 -15.21
CA GLU A 30 -12.33 -8.79 -14.84
C GLU A 30 -12.70 -8.10 -13.52
N LEU A 31 -11.83 -8.19 -12.50
CA LEU A 31 -12.06 -7.57 -11.21
C LEU A 31 -12.09 -6.03 -11.31
N TYR A 32 -11.13 -5.41 -11.99
CA TYR A 32 -11.08 -3.96 -12.15
C TYR A 32 -12.29 -3.42 -12.94
N GLN A 33 -12.65 -4.08 -14.04
CA GLN A 33 -13.80 -3.70 -14.88
C GLN A 33 -15.12 -3.91 -14.16
N PHE A 34 -15.27 -5.01 -13.39
CA PHE A 34 -16.43 -5.20 -12.55
C PHE A 34 -16.60 -4.05 -11.56
N LEU A 35 -15.55 -3.71 -10.80
CA LEU A 35 -15.59 -2.67 -9.78
C LEU A 35 -15.91 -1.29 -10.38
N THR A 36 -15.22 -0.93 -11.45
CA THR A 36 -15.43 0.37 -12.12
C THR A 36 -16.78 0.43 -12.84
N GLY A 37 -17.27 -0.68 -13.38
CA GLY A 37 -18.62 -0.83 -13.95
C GLY A 37 -19.75 -0.63 -12.94
N GLN A 38 -19.51 -0.93 -11.65
CA GLN A 38 -20.45 -0.62 -10.56
C GLN A 38 -20.46 0.87 -10.15
N GLY A 39 -19.65 1.70 -10.81
CA GLY A 39 -19.47 3.10 -10.49
C GLY A 39 -18.50 3.36 -9.34
N PHE A 40 -17.71 2.37 -8.90
CA PHE A 40 -16.70 2.59 -7.86
C PHE A 40 -15.48 3.31 -8.44
N ARG A 41 -14.99 4.30 -7.68
CA ARG A 41 -13.90 5.18 -8.09
C ARG A 41 -12.76 5.26 -7.08
N TYR A 42 -12.87 4.59 -5.93
CA TYR A 42 -11.83 4.56 -4.89
C TYR A 42 -11.58 3.11 -4.51
N LEU A 43 -10.48 2.54 -5.01
CA LEU A 43 -10.16 1.13 -4.91
C LEU A 43 -8.87 0.92 -4.13
N GLN A 44 -8.86 -0.12 -3.29
CA GLN A 44 -7.69 -0.59 -2.60
C GLN A 44 -7.59 -2.11 -2.74
N PHE A 45 -6.55 -2.58 -3.42
CA PHE A 45 -6.23 -4.00 -3.52
C PHE A 45 -5.21 -4.36 -2.44
N ILE A 46 -5.50 -5.38 -1.65
CA ILE A 46 -4.71 -5.78 -0.48
C ILE A 46 -4.20 -7.20 -0.73
N PRO A 47 -2.89 -7.43 -0.87
CA PRO A 47 -2.37 -8.78 -1.09
C PRO A 47 -2.53 -9.66 0.16
N CYS A 48 -3.13 -10.84 0.02
CA CYS A 48 -3.16 -11.84 1.08
C CYS A 48 -1.86 -12.65 1.07
N VAL A 49 -1.05 -12.51 2.13
CA VAL A 49 0.26 -13.17 2.24
C VAL A 49 0.41 -13.71 3.66
N GLU A 50 -0.24 -14.84 3.94
CA GLU A 50 -0.20 -15.54 5.22
C GLU A 50 0.55 -16.86 5.15
N LYS A 51 1.09 -17.31 6.28
CA LYS A 51 1.64 -18.66 6.46
C LYS A 51 0.59 -19.64 6.95
N ASP A 52 0.69 -20.89 6.53
CA ASP A 52 0.00 -22.01 7.14
C ASP A 52 0.70 -22.35 8.48
N PRO A 53 -0.01 -22.30 9.62
CA PRO A 53 0.58 -22.62 10.93
C PRO A 53 1.14 -24.04 11.04
N LYS A 54 0.64 -25.00 10.24
CA LYS A 54 1.06 -26.40 10.27
C LYS A 54 2.33 -26.64 9.47
N THR A 55 2.45 -26.00 8.31
CA THR A 55 3.57 -26.26 7.38
C THR A 55 4.66 -25.20 7.45
N GLY A 56 4.35 -24.00 7.96
CA GLY A 56 5.23 -22.83 7.96
C GLY A 56 5.42 -22.20 6.57
N GLY A 57 4.92 -22.83 5.51
CA GLY A 57 4.88 -22.30 4.15
C GLY A 57 3.70 -21.35 3.94
N LEU A 58 3.54 -20.83 2.72
CA LEU A 58 2.39 -20.00 2.37
C LEU A 58 1.07 -20.77 2.54
N ALA A 59 0.07 -20.13 3.15
CA ALA A 59 -1.28 -20.67 3.22
C ALA A 59 -1.90 -20.80 1.82
N GLU A 60 -2.82 -21.75 1.64
CA GLU A 60 -3.44 -22.05 0.34
C GLU A 60 -4.10 -20.82 -0.32
N TYR A 61 -4.70 -19.95 0.50
CA TYR A 61 -5.38 -18.74 0.04
C TYR A 61 -4.43 -17.55 -0.21
N SER A 62 -3.16 -17.66 0.18
CA SER A 62 -2.15 -16.63 -0.06
C SER A 62 -1.75 -16.54 -1.53
N ILE A 63 -1.26 -15.38 -1.94
CA ILE A 63 -0.76 -15.14 -3.30
C ILE A 63 0.77 -15.10 -3.31
N THR A 64 1.36 -15.44 -4.46
CA THR A 64 2.82 -15.38 -4.61
C THR A 64 3.31 -13.99 -5.04
N PRO A 65 4.60 -13.67 -4.78
CA PRO A 65 5.49 -13.07 -5.74
C PRO A 65 4.93 -12.38 -6.97
N GLU A 66 4.87 -13.27 -7.93
CA GLU A 66 4.70 -13.07 -9.33
C GLU A 66 3.23 -12.86 -9.64
N GLU A 67 2.33 -13.47 -8.87
CA GLU A 67 0.88 -13.26 -9.01
C GLU A 67 0.50 -11.82 -8.68
N TYR A 68 1.01 -11.27 -7.57
CA TYR A 68 0.75 -9.86 -7.27
C TYR A 68 1.38 -8.92 -8.30
N GLY A 69 2.61 -9.22 -8.76
CA GLY A 69 3.28 -8.41 -9.77
C GLY A 69 2.48 -8.34 -11.08
N ARG A 70 2.02 -9.50 -11.58
CA ARG A 70 1.15 -9.58 -12.76
C ARG A 70 -0.16 -8.84 -12.55
N PHE A 71 -0.80 -9.03 -11.39
CA PHE A 71 -2.04 -8.34 -11.05
C PHE A 71 -1.86 -6.82 -11.13
N LEU A 72 -0.82 -6.27 -10.50
CA LEU A 72 -0.54 -4.83 -10.53
C LEU A 72 -0.30 -4.32 -11.96
N CYS A 73 0.49 -5.03 -12.77
CA CYS A 73 0.74 -4.64 -14.16
C CYS A 73 -0.55 -4.58 -14.98
N GLU A 74 -1.39 -5.61 -14.89
CA GLU A 74 -2.63 -5.68 -15.68
C GLU A 74 -3.67 -4.65 -15.22
N VAL A 75 -3.84 -4.44 -13.91
CA VAL A 75 -4.74 -3.38 -13.40
C VAL A 75 -4.22 -2.00 -13.76
N PHE A 76 -2.90 -1.79 -13.78
CA PHE A 76 -2.31 -0.52 -14.17
C PHE A 76 -2.50 -0.20 -15.66
N ASP A 77 -2.50 -1.22 -16.52
CA ASP A 77 -2.81 -1.02 -17.94
C ASP A 77 -4.26 -0.59 -18.14
N GLU A 78 -5.22 -1.19 -17.43
CA GLU A 78 -6.62 -0.75 -17.43
C GLU A 78 -6.77 0.67 -16.86
N TRP A 79 -6.09 0.96 -15.74
CA TRP A 79 -6.13 2.26 -15.07
C TRP A 79 -5.59 3.39 -15.94
N THR A 80 -4.55 3.12 -16.74
CA THR A 80 -3.93 4.11 -17.64
C THR A 80 -4.52 4.15 -19.04
N ALA A 81 -5.40 3.20 -19.42
CA ALA A 81 -5.98 3.11 -20.77
C ALA A 81 -6.69 4.41 -21.22
N PRO A 82 -7.41 5.16 -20.36
CA PRO A 82 -8.02 6.45 -20.74
C PRO A 82 -7.01 7.61 -20.94
N GLY A 83 -5.71 7.38 -20.70
CA GLY A 83 -4.67 8.41 -20.75
C GLY A 83 -4.49 9.12 -19.41
N VAL A 84 -5.52 9.84 -18.95
CA VAL A 84 -5.55 10.41 -17.59
C VAL A 84 -6.46 9.53 -16.72
N PRO A 85 -5.94 8.88 -15.67
CA PRO A 85 -6.75 8.03 -14.83
C PRO A 85 -7.84 8.80 -14.07
N GLU A 86 -9.04 8.23 -14.00
CA GLU A 86 -10.21 8.81 -13.31
C GLU A 86 -10.62 8.05 -12.04
N VAL A 87 -9.96 6.93 -11.77
CA VAL A 87 -10.20 6.06 -10.62
C VAL A 87 -9.02 6.22 -9.67
N TYR A 88 -9.28 6.46 -8.40
CA TYR A 88 -8.25 6.37 -7.36
C TYR A 88 -7.97 4.89 -7.07
N VAL A 89 -6.72 4.47 -7.28
CA VAL A 89 -6.21 3.13 -6.90
C VAL A 89 -5.06 3.36 -5.94
N ARG A 90 -5.28 3.06 -4.65
CA ARG A 90 -4.40 3.47 -3.53
C ARG A 90 -2.90 3.35 -3.84
N ASP A 91 -2.44 2.17 -4.27
CA ASP A 91 -1.02 1.93 -4.52
C ASP A 91 -0.49 2.77 -5.70
N PHE A 92 -1.27 2.95 -6.77
CA PHE A 92 -0.83 3.71 -7.94
C PHE A 92 -0.76 5.21 -7.65
N ASP A 93 -1.76 5.73 -6.93
CA ASP A 93 -1.77 7.12 -6.49
C ASP A 93 -0.63 7.40 -5.49
N ASP A 94 -0.41 6.51 -4.51
CA ASP A 94 0.70 6.64 -3.55
C ASP A 94 2.07 6.63 -4.23
N ILE A 95 2.24 5.82 -5.28
CA ILE A 95 3.44 5.77 -6.09
C ILE A 95 3.56 7.05 -6.93
N LEU A 96 2.50 7.49 -7.62
CA LEU A 96 2.53 8.72 -8.40
C LEU A 96 2.89 9.93 -7.54
N ILE A 97 2.35 10.02 -6.33
CA ILE A 97 2.74 11.05 -5.36
C ILE A 97 4.24 10.96 -5.07
N SER A 98 4.79 9.76 -4.83
CA SER A 98 6.23 9.58 -4.64
C SER A 98 7.08 10.00 -5.85
N TYR A 99 6.61 9.82 -7.09
CA TYR A 99 7.29 10.35 -8.28
C TYR A 99 7.33 11.89 -8.32
N VAL A 100 6.28 12.54 -7.80
CA VAL A 100 6.14 14.00 -7.80
C VAL A 100 6.89 14.64 -6.62
N THR A 101 6.72 14.11 -5.40
CA THR A 101 7.17 14.74 -4.15
C THR A 101 8.43 14.11 -3.57
N GLY A 102 8.80 12.90 -4.01
CA GLY A 102 9.84 12.09 -3.38
C GLY A 102 9.39 11.34 -2.12
N GLU A 103 8.15 11.53 -1.67
CA GLU A 103 7.58 10.89 -0.48
C GLU A 103 6.26 10.20 -0.80
N SER A 104 5.97 9.07 -0.15
CA SER A 104 4.70 8.36 -0.32
C SER A 104 3.80 8.56 0.91
N PRO A 105 2.48 8.72 0.76
CA PRO A 105 1.56 8.78 1.90
C PRO A 105 1.57 7.49 2.73
N SER A 106 1.53 6.32 2.08
CA SER A 106 1.46 5.05 2.80
C SER A 106 2.81 4.56 3.30
N CYS A 107 2.74 3.81 4.40
CA CYS A 107 3.88 3.14 5.01
C CYS A 107 4.55 2.14 4.06
N VAL A 108 3.81 1.55 3.11
CA VAL A 108 4.29 0.51 2.18
C VAL A 108 5.40 1.02 1.27
N PHE A 109 5.30 2.26 0.79
CA PHE A 109 6.30 2.87 -0.11
C PHE A 109 7.17 3.93 0.58
N SER A 110 7.05 4.09 1.90
CA SER A 110 7.88 5.00 2.71
C SER A 110 9.17 4.33 3.20
N ARG A 111 10.23 5.10 3.49
CA ARG A 111 11.54 4.60 3.98
C ARG A 111 11.49 3.86 5.32
N GLN A 112 10.51 4.19 6.15
CA GLN A 112 10.36 3.67 7.51
C GLN A 112 8.95 3.12 7.75
N CYS A 113 8.85 2.21 8.71
CA CYS A 113 7.57 1.76 9.26
C CYS A 113 6.96 2.80 10.21
N GLY A 114 5.79 2.51 10.80
CA GLY A 114 5.28 3.25 11.97
C GLY A 114 4.74 4.66 11.66
N LYS A 115 4.08 4.83 10.51
CA LYS A 115 3.30 6.04 10.17
C LYS A 115 2.00 6.19 10.96
N TYR A 116 1.51 5.09 11.52
CA TYR A 116 0.35 5.05 12.40
C TYR A 116 0.62 4.03 13.51
N ILE A 117 -0.26 4.01 14.50
CA ILE A 117 -0.29 3.03 15.60
C ILE A 117 -1.68 2.41 15.67
N VAL A 118 -1.80 1.25 16.32
CA VAL A 118 -3.08 0.61 16.60
C VAL A 118 -3.42 0.81 18.06
N VAL A 119 -4.67 1.14 18.34
CA VAL A 119 -5.22 1.19 19.70
C VAL A 119 -6.35 0.16 19.73
N GLU A 120 -6.19 -0.87 20.56
CA GLU A 120 -7.20 -1.90 20.80
C GLU A 120 -8.31 -1.38 21.72
N PHE A 121 -9.43 -2.12 21.77
CA PHE A 121 -10.62 -1.71 22.54
C PHE A 121 -10.36 -1.50 24.03
N ASN A 122 -9.32 -2.13 24.60
CA ASN A 122 -8.92 -2.02 26.00
C ASN A 122 -7.88 -0.90 26.24
N GLY A 123 -7.53 -0.11 25.22
CA GLY A 123 -6.53 0.94 25.28
C GLY A 123 -5.11 0.48 24.95
N ASP A 124 -4.86 -0.82 24.75
CA ASP A 124 -3.51 -1.30 24.41
C ASP A 124 -3.07 -0.76 23.06
N VAL A 125 -1.83 -0.27 23.00
CA VAL A 125 -1.27 0.37 21.82
C VAL A 125 -0.19 -0.51 21.19
N TYR A 126 -0.21 -0.66 19.87
CA TYR A 126 0.75 -1.46 19.10
C TYR A 126 1.30 -0.69 17.90
N VAL A 127 2.44 -1.16 17.37
CA VAL A 127 3.16 -0.50 16.28
C VAL A 127 2.46 -0.52 14.91
N CYS A 128 1.56 -1.49 14.68
CA CYS A 128 0.93 -1.78 13.38
C CYS A 128 -0.15 -2.86 13.56
N ASP A 129 -1.16 -2.86 12.69
CA ASP A 129 -2.24 -3.87 12.65
C ASP A 129 -1.76 -5.31 12.43
N PHE A 130 -0.65 -5.48 11.71
CA PHE A 130 -0.01 -6.78 11.50
C PHE A 130 0.84 -7.29 12.67
N PHE A 131 1.07 -6.46 13.69
CA PHE A 131 2.02 -6.72 14.77
C PHE A 131 1.35 -6.49 16.13
N VAL A 132 0.10 -6.94 16.28
CA VAL A 132 -0.64 -6.95 17.55
C VAL A 132 -0.24 -8.18 18.37
N GLU A 133 0.98 -8.14 18.92
CA GLU A 133 1.57 -9.23 19.71
C GLU A 133 2.43 -8.67 20.85
N PRO A 134 2.68 -9.43 21.94
CA PRO A 134 3.36 -8.91 23.13
C PRO A 134 4.72 -8.22 22.87
N ARG A 135 5.45 -8.70 21.85
CA ARG A 135 6.74 -8.12 21.43
C ARG A 135 6.62 -6.64 21.01
N TRP A 136 5.48 -6.26 20.45
CA TRP A 136 5.26 -4.94 19.83
C TRP A 136 4.27 -4.05 20.57
N PHE A 137 3.89 -4.42 21.79
CA PHE A 137 3.09 -3.58 22.70
C PHE A 137 3.83 -2.29 23.06
N LEU A 138 3.20 -1.12 22.94
CA LEU A 138 3.83 0.18 23.20
C LEU A 138 3.44 0.79 24.55
N GLY A 139 2.34 0.30 25.15
CA GLY A 139 1.74 0.84 26.36
C GLY A 139 0.22 0.85 26.25
N ASN A 140 -0.46 1.38 27.27
CA ASN A 140 -1.91 1.50 27.27
C ASN A 140 -2.32 2.98 27.36
N LEU A 141 -3.21 3.42 26.48
CA LEU A 141 -3.66 4.80 26.36
C LEU A 141 -4.47 5.27 27.59
N MET A 142 -4.99 4.34 28.39
CA MET A 142 -5.70 4.63 29.63
C MET A 142 -4.75 4.92 30.80
N ASP A 143 -3.50 4.47 30.71
CA ASP A 143 -2.52 4.54 31.80
C ASP A 143 -1.49 5.65 31.61
N GLN A 144 -1.17 6.04 30.36
CA GLN A 144 -0.16 7.05 30.06
C GLN A 144 -0.48 7.86 28.79
N PRO A 145 0.01 9.12 28.69
CA PRO A 145 -0.20 9.97 27.52
C PRO A 145 0.28 9.34 26.22
N LEU A 146 -0.41 9.64 25.12
CA LEU A 146 -0.06 9.13 23.79
C LEU A 146 1.36 9.55 23.38
N GLU A 147 1.79 10.75 23.73
CA GLU A 147 3.11 11.28 23.42
C GLU A 147 4.22 10.39 24.02
N GLU A 148 4.03 9.91 25.25
CA GLU A 148 4.99 9.01 25.91
C GLU A 148 5.05 7.65 25.20
N ILE A 149 3.90 7.11 24.79
CA ILE A 149 3.79 5.87 23.99
C ILE A 149 4.54 6.03 22.66
N LEU A 150 4.38 7.17 21.99
CA LEU A 150 4.99 7.47 20.70
C LEU A 150 6.51 7.71 20.79
N MET A 151 7.03 8.06 21.97
CA MET A 151 8.48 8.21 22.22
C MET A 151 9.14 6.89 22.66
N SER A 152 8.40 5.79 22.68
CA SER A 152 8.93 4.50 23.11
C SER A 152 10.08 4.01 22.21
N ARG A 153 11.11 3.44 22.84
CA ARG A 153 12.25 2.79 22.16
C ARG A 153 11.80 1.69 21.19
N ARG A 154 10.71 1.00 21.51
CA ARG A 154 10.15 -0.10 20.71
C ARG A 154 9.55 0.39 19.39
N LEU A 155 8.84 1.52 19.40
CA LEU A 155 8.37 2.14 18.15
C LEU A 155 9.55 2.61 17.30
N ALA A 156 10.58 3.22 17.92
CA ALA A 156 11.80 3.61 17.21
C ALA A 156 12.53 2.40 16.58
N GLU A 157 12.63 1.28 17.30
CA GLU A 157 13.17 0.02 16.76
C GLU A 157 12.37 -0.44 15.53
N PHE A 158 11.04 -0.54 15.65
CA PHE A 158 10.16 -0.99 14.58
C PHE A 158 10.28 -0.12 13.31
N ARG A 159 10.35 1.22 13.48
CA ARG A 159 10.52 2.17 12.36
C ARG A 159 11.75 1.85 11.50
N THR A 160 12.86 1.48 12.14
CA THR A 160 14.14 1.21 11.47
C THR A 160 14.25 -0.17 10.83
N MET A 161 13.42 -1.14 11.23
CA MET A 161 13.48 -2.51 10.68
C MET A 161 13.35 -2.54 9.16
N LYS A 162 12.47 -1.70 8.62
CA LYS A 162 12.28 -1.58 7.17
C LYS A 162 13.49 -0.99 6.46
N SER A 163 14.15 -0.01 7.05
CA SER A 163 15.37 0.56 6.48
C SER A 163 16.51 -0.48 6.44
N LYS A 164 16.62 -1.32 7.48
CA LYS A 164 17.57 -2.46 7.48
C LYS A 164 17.24 -3.48 6.39
N LEU A 165 15.96 -3.80 6.18
CA LEU A 165 15.52 -4.67 5.08
C LEU A 165 15.88 -4.07 3.70
N ALA A 166 15.83 -2.74 3.57
CA ALA A 166 16.18 -2.04 2.34
C ALA A 166 17.67 -2.13 2.00
N GLU A 167 18.57 -2.27 2.98
CA GLU A 167 20.01 -2.46 2.75
C GLU A 167 20.30 -3.72 1.92
N ASN A 168 19.50 -4.78 2.09
CA ASN A 168 19.61 -6.03 1.33
C ASN A 168 19.10 -5.92 -0.12
N CYS A 169 18.56 -4.77 -0.53
CA CYS A 169 18.15 -4.54 -1.91
C CYS A 169 19.31 -4.14 -2.84
N GLY A 170 20.49 -3.80 -2.28
CA GLY A 170 21.68 -3.39 -3.03
C GLY A 170 21.41 -2.21 -3.97
N ASP A 171 22.01 -2.24 -5.17
CA ASP A 171 21.88 -1.18 -6.19
C ASP A 171 20.56 -1.23 -6.98
N CYS A 172 19.48 -1.74 -6.38
CA CYS A 172 18.19 -1.80 -7.04
C CYS A 172 17.67 -0.38 -7.33
N ARG A 173 17.65 0.01 -8.61
CA ARG A 173 17.17 1.32 -9.08
C ARG A 173 15.75 1.70 -8.61
N TRP A 174 14.94 0.71 -8.22
CA TRP A 174 13.55 0.91 -7.77
C TRP A 174 13.44 1.16 -6.27
N LEU A 175 14.52 1.01 -5.51
CA LEU A 175 14.49 1.15 -4.05
C LEU A 175 13.99 2.55 -3.63
N GLN A 176 14.32 3.60 -4.39
CA GLN A 176 13.85 4.95 -4.15
C GLN A 176 12.31 5.10 -4.11
N TYR A 177 11.58 4.27 -4.85
CA TYR A 177 10.10 4.27 -4.89
C TYR A 177 9.52 3.15 -4.02
N CYS A 178 10.11 1.97 -4.08
CA CYS A 178 9.60 0.78 -3.39
C CYS A 178 9.89 0.80 -1.89
N ASN A 179 11.05 1.33 -1.49
CA ASN A 179 11.57 1.32 -0.13
C ASN A 179 11.47 -0.04 0.56
N ALA A 180 11.70 -1.13 -0.15
CA ALA A 180 11.53 -2.52 0.31
C ALA A 180 10.11 -3.00 0.64
N GLY A 181 9.06 -2.23 0.31
CA GLY A 181 7.67 -2.68 0.45
C GLY A 181 7.21 -2.80 1.92
N CYS A 182 6.20 -3.62 2.17
CA CYS A 182 5.71 -3.84 3.54
C CYS A 182 6.58 -4.89 4.27
N LEU A 183 7.06 -4.54 5.47
CA LEU A 183 7.86 -5.42 6.33
C LEU A 183 7.16 -6.75 6.62
N LYS A 184 5.83 -6.72 6.84
CA LYS A 184 5.01 -7.92 7.07
C LYS A 184 5.16 -8.95 5.96
N HIS A 185 5.12 -8.51 4.69
CA HIS A 185 5.21 -9.43 3.56
C HIS A 185 6.57 -10.12 3.49
N SER A 186 7.67 -9.38 3.67
CA SER A 186 9.01 -9.98 3.67
C SER A 186 9.17 -11.00 4.81
N ILE A 187 8.67 -10.71 6.01
CA ILE A 187 8.68 -11.67 7.13
C ILE A 187 7.84 -12.93 6.83
N GLN A 188 6.64 -12.75 6.28
CA GLN A 188 5.75 -13.86 5.94
C GLN A 188 6.32 -14.74 4.80
N LEU A 189 7.14 -14.18 3.93
CA LEU A 189 7.78 -14.93 2.85
C LEU A 189 9.16 -15.46 3.21
N GLY A 190 9.68 -15.13 4.40
CA GLY A 190 11.05 -15.47 4.79
C GLY A 190 12.10 -14.80 3.90
N LEU A 191 11.79 -13.62 3.35
CA LEU A 191 12.68 -12.88 2.46
C LEU A 191 13.50 -11.88 3.25
N ASP A 192 14.78 -11.82 2.92
CA ASP A 192 15.72 -10.81 3.41
C ASP A 192 15.64 -9.50 2.61
N ARG A 193 14.79 -9.39 1.59
CA ARG A 193 14.65 -8.22 0.72
C ARG A 193 13.22 -7.97 0.27
N SER A 194 13.04 -6.93 -0.53
CA SER A 194 11.76 -6.56 -1.14
C SER A 194 11.16 -7.66 -2.01
N TYR A 195 9.83 -7.67 -2.04
CA TYR A 195 8.98 -8.51 -2.88
C TYR A 195 9.27 -8.34 -4.38
N PHE A 196 9.45 -9.45 -5.12
CA PHE A 196 9.71 -9.45 -6.57
C PHE A 196 8.61 -8.76 -7.39
N ALA A 197 7.37 -8.72 -6.88
CA ALA A 197 6.25 -8.05 -7.53
C ALA A 197 6.52 -6.59 -7.88
N TYR A 198 7.11 -5.83 -6.95
CA TYR A 198 7.31 -4.39 -7.17
C TYR A 198 8.39 -4.15 -8.22
N LYS A 199 9.44 -4.98 -8.27
CA LYS A 199 10.44 -4.89 -9.34
C LYS A 199 9.79 -5.10 -10.70
N MET A 200 8.97 -6.14 -10.84
CA MET A 200 8.19 -6.42 -12.06
C MET A 200 7.28 -5.23 -12.42
N PHE A 201 6.53 -4.72 -11.43
CA PHE A 201 5.60 -3.63 -11.62
C PHE A 201 6.28 -2.33 -12.04
N PHE A 202 7.37 -1.93 -11.38
CA PHE A 202 8.10 -0.72 -11.75
C PHE A 202 8.77 -0.84 -13.11
N GLN A 203 9.29 -2.02 -13.48
CA GLN A 203 9.82 -2.25 -14.83
C GLN A 203 8.75 -2.03 -15.92
N HIS A 204 7.52 -2.48 -15.67
CA HIS A 204 6.38 -2.31 -16.57
C HIS A 204 5.87 -0.86 -16.63
N SER A 205 5.76 -0.20 -15.47
CA SER A 205 4.99 1.03 -15.32
C SER A 205 5.80 2.33 -15.37
N HIS A 206 7.13 2.28 -15.20
CA HIS A 206 7.96 3.46 -14.95
C HIS A 206 7.77 4.59 -15.97
N GLN A 207 7.76 4.27 -17.27
CA GLN A 207 7.62 5.29 -18.32
C GLN A 207 6.24 5.96 -18.30
N LYS A 208 5.18 5.22 -17.96
CA LYS A 208 3.83 5.78 -17.82
C LYS A 208 3.75 6.68 -16.57
N PHE A 209 4.36 6.28 -15.44
CA PHE A 209 4.45 7.13 -14.26
C PHE A 209 5.20 8.45 -14.52
N LEU A 210 6.31 8.43 -15.27
CA LEU A 210 7.02 9.65 -15.65
C LEU A 210 6.15 10.59 -16.51
N ARG A 211 5.32 10.04 -17.41
CA ARG A 211 4.35 10.83 -18.18
C ARG A 211 3.28 11.44 -17.27
N LEU A 212 2.72 10.66 -16.36
CA LEU A 212 1.72 11.12 -15.39
C LEU A 212 2.28 12.21 -14.47
N LYS A 213 3.51 12.03 -13.97
CA LYS A 213 4.25 13.06 -13.21
C LYS A 213 4.28 14.38 -13.96
N ASN A 214 4.74 14.36 -15.22
CA ASN A 214 4.84 15.56 -16.04
C ASN A 214 3.47 16.24 -16.27
N LEU A 215 2.39 15.47 -16.37
CA LEU A 215 1.03 16.01 -16.49
C LEU A 215 0.58 16.70 -15.20
N VAL A 216 0.86 16.07 -14.05
CA VAL A 216 0.55 16.62 -12.73
C VAL A 216 1.31 17.93 -12.49
N GLU A 217 2.62 17.95 -12.73
CA GLU A 217 3.46 19.15 -12.56
C GLU A 217 3.00 20.30 -13.46
N LYS A 218 2.68 20.03 -14.73
CA LYS A 218 2.13 21.05 -15.65
C LYS A 218 0.81 21.63 -15.16
N LYS A 219 -0.08 20.80 -14.59
CA LYS A 219 -1.36 21.25 -14.04
C LYS A 219 -1.15 22.14 -12.80
N PHE A 220 -0.22 21.77 -11.92
CA PHE A 220 0.15 22.61 -10.78
C PHE A 220 0.69 23.96 -11.24
N MET A 221 1.64 24.01 -12.17
CA MET A 221 2.22 25.26 -12.68
C MET A 221 1.17 26.20 -13.30
N ARG A 222 0.22 25.66 -14.07
CA ARG A 222 -0.86 26.46 -14.68
C ARG A 222 -1.77 27.09 -13.62
N ASN A 223 -2.09 26.35 -12.56
CA ASN A 223 -2.95 26.84 -11.49
C ASN A 223 -2.26 27.92 -10.63
N THR A 224 -0.93 27.89 -10.49
CA THR A 224 -0.20 28.96 -9.79
C THR A 224 -0.13 30.25 -10.60
N THR A 225 -0.07 30.20 -11.93
CA THR A 225 -0.04 31.40 -12.78
C THR A 225 -1.37 32.16 -12.76
N THR A 226 -2.52 31.48 -12.60
CA THR A 226 -3.85 32.12 -12.57
C THR A 226 -4.19 32.81 -11.24
N ILE A 227 -3.38 32.63 -10.19
CA ILE A 227 -3.59 33.29 -8.88
C ILE A 227 -2.91 34.69 -8.84
N PHE A 228 -2.03 34.99 -9.81
CA PHE A 228 -1.28 36.25 -9.90
C PHE A 228 -1.70 37.15 -11.07
N THR A 229 -2.89 36.94 -11.63
CA THR A 229 -3.52 37.79 -12.67
C THR A 229 -4.95 38.08 -12.30
#